data_AF-A0AA39VQJ8-F1
#
_entry.id   AF-A0AA39VQJ8-F1
#
_cell.length_a   1.000
_cell.length_b   1.000
_cell.length_c   1.000
_cell.angle_alpha   90.00
_cell.angle_beta   90.00
_cell.angle_gamma   90.00
#
_symmetry.space_group_name_H-M   'P 1'
#
loop_
_entity.id
_entity.type
_entity.pdbx_description
1 polymer ?
#
loop_
_entity_poly.entity_id
_entity_poly.type
_entity_poly.pdbx_seq_one_letter_code
_entity_poly.pdbx_strand_id
1 'polypeptide(L)'
;MEKIFDVLSMKHLLLVSIALNVSLILRVIDGSEKEIPNSEKVHVSKNMQLFLSSSSSSSSSLFSSTGIEAQDGWERVINLDSYKKRGPYNEIVTSPNNPDGFIRQSVVNRSQGILVHDLAYYWPQYTSISFPANHDLMLFTVSTITGHAGMRIGWAIVKDKEVAKKMAKYIELNTFGVSRDSQLRAAKVLKVVSKSCTEPSSSSEDESFFEFSHHQLATRWKLLRLAVQKSGQFSLPEFSPQNCTFLGREFKPQPAFAWLKCEHQKVNDCESFLRSKNILTRSGKQFGFSSKYVRISMIIAITIVPIDDQLPKIQCLAKKKNWVASSMIYLSVAEIGSGVEVGDSEAGEG
;
A
#
# COMPACT_ATOMS: atom_id res chain seq x y z
N MET A 1 37.12 -24.50 1.31
CA MET A 1 36.48 -23.45 2.13
C MET A 1 35.09 -23.19 1.57
N GLU A 2 34.31 -24.26 1.51
CA GLU A 2 32.92 -24.28 1.03
C GLU A 2 32.00 -24.33 2.26
N LYS A 3 30.76 -23.81 2.12
CA LYS A 3 29.64 -23.82 3.08
C LYS A 3 29.43 -22.58 3.98
N ILE A 4 29.34 -21.38 3.39
CA ILE A 4 28.69 -20.22 4.06
C ILE A 4 27.57 -19.55 3.22
N PHE A 5 27.33 -19.96 1.97
CA PHE A 5 26.39 -19.24 1.09
C PHE A 5 24.96 -19.81 0.95
N ASP A 6 24.57 -20.82 1.72
CA ASP A 6 23.24 -21.47 1.56
C ASP A 6 22.12 -20.99 2.50
N VAL A 7 22.30 -19.91 3.27
CA VAL A 7 21.28 -19.47 4.26
C VAL A 7 20.65 -18.11 3.97
N LEU A 8 21.05 -17.40 2.91
CA LEU A 8 20.44 -16.12 2.56
C LEU A 8 19.53 -16.24 1.34
N SER A 9 18.34 -16.81 1.56
CA SER A 9 17.24 -16.70 0.61
C SER A 9 16.94 -15.21 0.34
N MET A 10 17.16 -14.78 -0.91
CA MET A 10 16.87 -13.43 -1.44
C MET A 10 15.44 -12.93 -1.15
N LYS A 11 14.53 -13.83 -0.75
CA LYS A 11 13.15 -13.52 -0.34
C LYS A 11 13.07 -12.72 0.97
N HIS A 12 14.11 -12.71 1.81
CA HIS A 12 14.13 -11.95 3.07
C HIS A 12 14.77 -10.56 2.97
N LEU A 13 15.58 -10.29 1.94
CA LEU A 13 16.18 -8.96 1.73
C LEU A 13 15.18 -7.91 1.24
N LEU A 14 14.08 -8.33 0.60
CA LEU A 14 13.05 -7.40 0.10
C LEU A 14 12.07 -6.92 1.20
N LEU A 15 12.00 -7.61 2.35
CA LEU A 15 11.01 -7.35 3.41
C LEU A 15 11.46 -6.27 4.42
N VAL A 16 12.75 -5.93 4.45
CA VAL A 16 13.30 -4.97 5.43
C VAL A 16 13.07 -3.50 5.02
N SER A 17 12.61 -3.27 3.79
CA SER A 17 12.58 -1.94 3.17
C SER A 17 11.39 -1.04 3.59
N ILE A 18 10.24 -1.61 3.96
CA ILE A 18 9.03 -0.82 4.28
C ILE A 18 8.62 -0.97 5.75
N ALA A 19 8.95 -2.11 6.38
CA ALA A 19 8.68 -2.33 7.80
C ALA A 19 9.55 -1.47 8.75
N LEU A 20 10.58 -0.79 8.21
CA LEU A 20 11.55 -0.05 9.00
C LEU A 20 11.13 1.36 9.43
N ASN A 21 9.95 1.89 9.07
CA ASN A 21 9.62 3.29 9.43
C ASN A 21 8.52 3.47 10.48
N VAL A 22 7.55 2.57 10.61
CA VAL A 22 6.45 2.77 11.58
C VAL A 22 6.86 2.37 13.01
N SER A 23 7.46 1.19 13.20
CA SER A 23 7.99 0.79 14.51
C SER A 23 9.12 1.70 15.00
N LEU A 24 9.80 2.37 14.07
CA LEU A 24 10.96 3.24 14.30
C LEU A 24 10.53 4.59 14.85
N ILE A 25 9.52 5.19 14.21
CA ILE A 25 8.91 6.45 14.62
C ILE A 25 8.21 6.28 15.98
N LEU A 26 7.49 5.18 16.19
CA LEU A 26 6.83 4.91 17.47
C LEU A 26 7.83 4.79 18.63
N ARG A 27 9.01 4.17 18.42
CA ARG A 27 10.06 4.07 19.46
C ARG A 27 10.74 5.39 19.77
N VAL A 28 10.88 6.28 18.79
CA VAL A 28 11.45 7.63 19.00
C VAL A 28 10.47 8.52 19.76
N ILE A 29 9.16 8.32 19.56
CA ILE A 29 8.15 9.12 20.23
C ILE A 29 7.82 8.60 21.65
N ASP A 30 7.95 7.30 21.91
CA ASP A 30 7.55 6.66 23.19
C ASP A 30 8.49 6.94 24.38
N GLY A 31 9.55 7.72 24.21
CA GLY A 31 10.17 8.50 25.29
C GLY A 31 10.49 7.81 26.62
N SER A 32 10.81 6.50 26.66
CA SER A 32 11.32 5.88 27.88
C SER A 32 12.83 6.01 27.94
N GLU A 33 13.29 7.07 28.61
CA GLU A 33 14.61 7.11 29.22
C GLU A 33 14.70 5.94 30.21
N LYS A 34 15.30 4.83 29.80
CA LYS A 34 15.91 3.91 30.76
C LYS A 34 17.41 4.05 30.61
N GLU A 35 18.02 4.59 31.66
CA GLU A 35 19.45 4.55 31.90
C GLU A 35 19.99 3.15 31.57
N ILE A 36 21.10 3.12 30.85
CA ILE A 36 21.85 1.89 30.57
C ILE A 36 22.71 1.63 31.81
N PRO A 37 22.45 0.57 32.62
CA PRO A 37 23.42 0.17 33.63
C PRO A 37 24.49 -0.68 32.95
N ASN A 38 25.74 -0.40 33.33
CA ASN A 38 26.92 -1.16 32.93
C ASN A 38 26.74 -2.68 33.13
N SER A 39 27.23 -3.43 32.14
CA SER A 39 27.71 -4.81 32.21
C SER A 39 27.33 -5.63 33.45
N GLU A 40 26.31 -6.49 33.33
CA GLU A 40 26.33 -7.82 33.93
C GLU A 40 25.32 -8.76 33.26
N LYS A 41 25.72 -10.03 33.04
CA LYS A 41 24.92 -11.07 32.38
C LYS A 41 23.65 -11.37 33.17
N VAL A 42 22.46 -11.20 32.57
CA VAL A 42 21.21 -11.74 33.14
C VAL A 42 20.32 -12.36 32.06
N HIS A 43 19.84 -13.57 32.37
CA HIS A 43 18.92 -14.43 31.63
C HIS A 43 17.74 -13.69 30.95
N VAL A 44 17.48 -14.02 29.68
CA VAL A 44 16.22 -13.68 29.02
C VAL A 44 15.12 -14.64 29.51
N SER A 45 14.34 -14.17 30.48
CA SER A 45 13.05 -14.77 30.83
C SER A 45 12.08 -14.52 29.68
N LYS A 46 11.54 -15.62 29.12
CA LYS A 46 10.36 -15.60 28.24
C LYS A 46 9.20 -15.02 29.04
N ASN A 47 8.59 -13.93 28.57
CA ASN A 47 7.16 -13.63 28.69
C ASN A 47 6.84 -12.27 28.05
N MET A 48 6.37 -12.29 26.80
CA MET A 48 5.51 -11.22 26.28
C MET A 48 4.24 -11.89 25.75
N GLN A 49 3.24 -12.02 26.63
CA GLN A 49 1.90 -12.44 26.25
C GLN A 49 1.22 -11.30 25.50
N LEU A 50 1.02 -11.49 24.19
CA LEU A 50 0.06 -10.74 23.40
C LEU A 50 -1.34 -11.27 23.76
N PHE A 51 -2.10 -10.51 24.54
CA PHE A 51 -3.47 -10.85 24.88
C PHE A 51 -4.39 -10.58 23.68
N LEU A 52 -4.88 -11.68 23.08
CA LEU A 52 -6.10 -11.73 22.28
C LEU A 52 -7.27 -11.82 23.26
N SER A 53 -8.05 -10.74 23.40
CA SER A 53 -9.29 -10.79 24.18
C SER A 53 -10.48 -10.99 23.23
N SER A 54 -10.96 -12.22 23.20
CA SER A 54 -12.34 -12.58 22.88
C SER A 54 -13.27 -12.10 24.00
N SER A 55 -14.41 -11.48 23.66
CA SER A 55 -15.76 -11.82 24.15
C SER A 55 -16.80 -10.75 23.80
N SER A 56 -17.99 -11.28 23.50
CA SER A 56 -19.30 -10.67 23.25
C SER A 56 -19.92 -9.96 24.45
N SER A 57 -20.68 -8.87 24.20
CA SER A 57 -22.12 -8.76 24.56
C SER A 57 -22.66 -7.34 24.33
N SER A 58 -23.92 -7.29 23.91
CA SER A 58 -24.74 -6.18 23.43
C SER A 58 -25.24 -5.22 24.54
N SER A 59 -25.44 -3.94 24.21
CA SER A 59 -26.69 -3.20 24.49
C SER A 59 -26.64 -1.76 23.97
N SER A 60 -27.78 -1.34 23.44
CA SER A 60 -28.14 -0.10 22.74
C SER A 60 -28.27 1.16 23.60
N SER A 61 -28.00 2.34 23.02
CA SER A 61 -28.87 3.53 23.17
C SER A 61 -28.48 4.65 22.19
N LEU A 62 -29.52 5.23 21.58
CA LEU A 62 -29.53 6.33 20.61
C LEU A 62 -29.10 7.67 21.23
N PHE A 63 -28.33 8.49 20.50
CA PHE A 63 -28.70 9.90 20.22
C PHE A 63 -27.80 10.52 19.14
N SER A 64 -28.42 11.37 18.32
CA SER A 64 -27.95 11.96 17.06
C SER A 64 -27.09 13.22 17.25
N SER A 65 -26.06 13.38 16.42
CA SER A 65 -25.69 14.69 15.88
C SER A 65 -24.99 14.53 14.53
N THR A 66 -25.55 15.22 13.54
CA THR A 66 -25.25 15.27 12.10
C THR A 66 -23.77 15.47 11.74
N GLY A 67 -23.22 14.50 11.02
CA GLY A 67 -21.98 14.59 10.24
C GLY A 67 -22.13 13.69 9.02
N ILE A 68 -21.76 14.18 7.84
CA ILE A 68 -21.94 13.53 6.53
C ILE A 68 -21.39 12.10 6.56
N GLU A 69 -22.29 11.12 6.53
CA GLU A 69 -21.97 9.69 6.42
C GLU A 69 -21.39 9.41 5.04
N ALA A 70 -20.18 8.88 4.99
CA ALA A 70 -19.73 8.10 3.85
C ALA A 70 -20.51 6.78 3.87
N GLN A 71 -21.52 6.66 3.00
CA GLN A 71 -22.19 5.40 2.72
C GLN A 71 -21.20 4.46 2.03
N ASP A 72 -20.44 3.67 2.78
CA ASP A 72 -19.53 2.70 2.17
C ASP A 72 -19.30 1.51 3.11
N GLY A 73 -19.93 0.38 2.78
CA GLY A 73 -19.94 -0.89 3.53
C GLY A 73 -18.61 -1.66 3.54
N TRP A 74 -17.51 -1.01 3.92
CA TRP A 74 -16.21 -1.65 4.13
C TRP A 74 -15.99 -1.90 5.63
N GLU A 75 -16.32 -3.10 6.09
CA GLU A 75 -16.12 -3.51 7.48
C GLU A 75 -14.62 -3.57 7.84
N ARG A 76 -14.13 -2.53 8.51
CA ARG A 76 -12.84 -2.56 9.21
C ARG A 76 -12.97 -3.40 10.47
N VAL A 77 -12.02 -4.31 10.68
CA VAL A 77 -11.90 -5.11 11.91
C VAL A 77 -11.49 -4.23 13.10
N ILE A 78 -10.79 -3.11 12.84
CA ILE A 78 -10.41 -2.12 13.84
C ILE A 78 -11.06 -0.79 13.49
N ASN A 79 -12.04 -0.37 14.27
CA ASN A 79 -12.64 0.95 14.18
C ASN A 79 -11.90 1.93 15.10
N LEU A 80 -11.08 2.82 14.52
CA LEU A 80 -10.32 3.84 15.26
C LEU A 80 -11.20 4.98 15.77
N ASP A 81 -12.39 5.19 15.22
CA ASP A 81 -13.38 6.18 15.71
C ASP A 81 -13.85 5.82 17.13
N SER A 82 -13.65 4.55 17.54
CA SER A 82 -13.95 4.05 18.88
C SER A 82 -12.79 4.12 19.88
N TYR A 83 -11.63 4.70 19.51
CA TYR A 83 -10.46 4.77 20.40
C TYR A 83 -10.72 5.65 21.63
N LYS A 84 -11.07 5.03 22.76
CA LYS A 84 -11.46 5.71 24.03
C LYS A 84 -10.35 5.85 25.06
N LYS A 85 -9.15 5.30 24.82
CA LYS A 85 -8.04 5.42 25.78
C LYS A 85 -7.59 6.87 25.92
N ARG A 86 -7.44 7.34 27.17
CA ARG A 86 -6.92 8.66 27.52
C ARG A 86 -5.39 8.61 27.58
N GLY A 87 -4.73 9.70 27.20
CA GLY A 87 -3.26 9.83 27.22
C GLY A 87 -2.68 10.30 25.88
N PRO A 88 -1.35 10.54 25.83
CA PRO A 88 -0.66 10.90 24.60
C PRO A 88 -0.80 9.78 23.57
N TYR A 89 -0.82 10.15 22.29
CA TYR A 89 -0.95 9.20 21.19
C TYR A 89 -0.14 9.63 19.98
N ASN A 90 0.22 8.65 19.17
CA ASN A 90 0.87 8.86 17.88
C ASN A 90 -0.05 8.29 16.82
N GLU A 91 -0.55 9.16 15.93
CA GLU A 91 -1.40 8.74 14.83
C GLU A 91 -0.60 8.82 13.53
N ILE A 92 -0.68 7.75 12.74
CA ILE A 92 -0.05 7.68 11.43
C ILE A 92 -1.17 7.82 10.40
N VAL A 93 -1.17 8.96 9.71
CA VAL A 93 -2.16 9.31 8.70
C VAL A 93 -1.54 9.05 7.33
N THR A 94 -1.86 7.93 6.69
CA THR A 94 -1.41 7.63 5.34
C THR A 94 -2.40 8.19 4.32
N SER A 95 -1.97 9.12 3.47
CA SER A 95 -2.86 9.83 2.55
C SER A 95 -2.15 10.14 1.22
N PRO A 96 -2.58 9.56 0.07
CA PRO A 96 -3.56 8.49 -0.08
C PRO A 96 -3.20 7.22 0.69
N ASN A 97 -4.21 6.54 1.20
CA ASN A 97 -4.05 5.41 2.10
C ASN A 97 -3.56 4.13 1.40
N ASN A 98 -2.89 3.29 2.18
CA ASN A 98 -2.55 1.92 1.83
C ASN A 98 -3.39 0.98 2.70
N PRO A 99 -4.33 0.20 2.15
CA PRO A 99 -4.31 -0.30 0.77
C PRO A 99 -5.31 0.36 -0.20
N ASP A 100 -6.28 1.13 0.29
CA ASP A 100 -7.49 1.50 -0.47
C ASP A 100 -7.39 2.76 -1.33
N GLY A 101 -6.32 3.55 -1.20
CA GLY A 101 -6.07 4.72 -2.03
C GLY A 101 -6.93 5.94 -1.74
N PHE A 102 -7.75 5.92 -0.68
CA PHE A 102 -8.52 7.10 -0.28
C PHE A 102 -7.65 8.14 0.42
N ILE A 103 -8.01 9.41 0.25
CA ILE A 103 -7.46 10.50 1.07
C ILE A 103 -7.92 10.31 2.51
N ARG A 104 -6.98 10.47 3.45
CA ARG A 104 -7.24 10.36 4.89
C ARG A 104 -6.91 11.66 5.61
N GLN A 105 -7.59 11.85 6.73
CA GLN A 105 -7.34 12.87 7.73
C GLN A 105 -7.19 12.18 9.09
N SER A 106 -6.68 12.90 10.09
CA SER A 106 -6.64 12.41 11.46
C SER A 106 -8.06 12.12 11.97
N VAL A 107 -8.23 10.99 12.65
CA VAL A 107 -9.49 10.60 13.28
C VAL A 107 -9.48 10.82 14.80
N VAL A 108 -8.30 10.91 15.41
CA VAL A 108 -8.19 11.17 16.85
C VAL A 108 -8.16 12.68 17.07
N ASN A 109 -9.31 13.25 17.41
CA ASN A 109 -9.45 14.68 17.70
C ASN A 109 -9.24 14.96 19.20
N ARG A 110 -7.99 14.95 19.67
CA ARG A 110 -7.64 15.25 21.08
C ARG A 110 -6.32 16.03 21.17
N SER A 111 -6.08 16.66 22.31
CA SER A 111 -4.80 17.29 22.62
C SER A 111 -3.70 16.24 22.88
N GLN A 112 -2.44 16.66 22.79
CA GLN A 112 -1.25 15.83 23.08
C GLN A 112 -0.98 14.67 22.09
N GLY A 113 -1.54 14.74 20.88
CA GLY A 113 -1.24 13.81 19.80
C GLY A 113 -0.06 14.26 18.94
N ILE A 114 0.80 13.33 18.52
CA ILE A 114 1.76 13.55 17.42
C ILE A 114 1.20 12.91 16.16
N LEU A 115 0.94 13.73 15.16
CA LEU A 115 0.42 13.28 13.86
C LEU A 115 1.56 13.14 12.85
N VAL A 116 1.73 11.93 12.34
CA VAL A 116 2.72 11.60 11.32
C VAL A 116 1.99 11.36 10.00
N HIS A 117 2.15 12.28 9.05
CA HIS A 117 1.48 12.17 7.76
C HIS A 117 2.38 11.45 6.76
N ASP A 118 2.02 10.21 6.43
CA ASP A 118 2.69 9.46 5.37
C ASP A 118 2.08 9.82 4.02
N LEU A 119 2.82 10.62 3.25
CA LEU A 119 2.44 11.15 1.94
C LEU A 119 3.19 10.44 0.81
N ALA A 120 3.62 9.19 1.02
CA ALA A 120 4.32 8.40 0.01
C ALA A 120 3.57 8.33 -1.34
N TYR A 121 2.24 8.30 -1.33
CA TYR A 121 1.42 8.23 -2.55
C TYR A 121 0.79 9.58 -2.95
N TYR A 122 1.14 10.69 -2.29
CA TYR A 122 0.57 12.02 -2.57
C TYR A 122 1.25 12.68 -3.78
N TRP A 123 1.11 12.03 -4.94
CA TRP A 123 1.72 12.44 -6.21
C TRP A 123 0.71 12.37 -7.37
N PRO A 124 0.87 13.21 -8.41
CA PRO A 124 -0.13 13.38 -9.49
C PRO A 124 -0.49 12.10 -10.25
N GLN A 125 0.42 11.12 -10.30
CA GLN A 125 0.16 9.84 -10.93
C GLN A 125 -0.83 8.95 -10.17
N TYR A 126 -1.02 9.20 -8.86
CA TYR A 126 -1.90 8.39 -8.00
C TYR A 126 -3.19 9.12 -7.62
N THR A 127 -3.10 10.42 -7.35
CA THR A 127 -4.19 11.21 -6.80
C THR A 127 -4.12 12.64 -7.32
N SER A 128 -5.27 13.34 -7.33
CA SER A 128 -5.33 14.75 -7.66
C SER A 128 -4.66 15.59 -6.58
N ILE A 129 -3.78 16.51 -6.99
CA ILE A 129 -3.18 17.49 -6.10
C ILE A 129 -4.10 18.70 -6.03
N SER A 130 -4.96 18.76 -5.01
CA SER A 130 -5.90 19.86 -4.84
C SER A 130 -5.24 21.09 -4.18
N PHE A 131 -4.31 20.87 -3.26
CA PHE A 131 -3.56 21.92 -2.56
C PHE A 131 -2.22 21.38 -2.04
N PRO A 132 -1.22 22.24 -1.78
CA PRO A 132 0.02 21.82 -1.12
C PRO A 132 -0.27 21.28 0.29
N ALA A 133 0.20 20.07 0.59
CA ALA A 133 0.07 19.50 1.93
C ALA A 133 0.85 20.35 2.97
N ASN A 134 0.23 20.60 4.13
CA ASN A 134 0.78 21.48 5.17
C ASN A 134 0.59 20.89 6.57
N HIS A 135 1.22 19.75 6.82
CA HIS A 135 1.19 19.09 8.13
C HIS A 135 2.51 19.29 8.89
N ASP A 136 2.49 19.04 10.19
CA ASP A 136 3.65 19.31 11.07
C ASP A 136 4.80 18.31 10.86
N LEU A 137 4.47 17.08 10.49
CA LEU A 137 5.43 16.04 10.13
C LEU A 137 4.89 15.28 8.91
N MET A 138 5.56 15.44 7.77
CA MET A 138 5.21 14.83 6.49
C MET A 138 6.33 13.91 6.00
N LEU A 139 6.00 12.70 5.58
CA LEU A 139 6.94 11.71 5.07
C LEU A 139 6.75 11.47 3.58
N PHE A 140 7.85 11.30 2.86
CA PHE A 140 7.88 11.04 1.43
C PHE A 140 8.97 10.02 1.08
N THR A 141 8.88 9.39 -0.10
CA THR A 141 9.92 8.46 -0.59
C THR A 141 10.09 8.52 -2.10
N VAL A 142 11.33 8.36 -2.57
CA VAL A 142 11.64 8.18 -4.00
C VAL A 142 10.99 6.90 -4.55
N SER A 143 10.80 5.89 -3.70
CA SER A 143 10.36 4.54 -4.09
C SER A 143 9.05 4.55 -4.87
N THR A 144 8.09 5.37 -4.42
CA THR A 144 6.74 5.48 -4.98
C THR A 144 6.64 6.59 -6.02
N ILE A 145 7.62 7.50 -6.08
CA ILE A 145 7.63 8.56 -7.08
C ILE A 145 8.15 8.02 -8.40
N THR A 146 9.38 7.48 -8.38
CA THR A 146 10.14 7.14 -9.60
C THR A 146 10.39 5.65 -9.76
N GLY A 147 9.83 4.83 -8.87
CA GLY A 147 10.05 3.37 -8.88
C GLY A 147 11.44 2.92 -8.38
N HIS A 148 12.32 3.84 -7.98
CA HIS A 148 13.68 3.51 -7.54
C HIS A 148 13.73 3.02 -6.08
N ALA A 149 12.93 2.00 -5.76
CA ALA A 149 12.85 1.44 -4.41
C ALA A 149 14.22 0.96 -3.88
N GLY A 150 15.13 0.50 -4.75
CA GLY A 150 16.47 0.05 -4.35
C GLY A 150 17.37 1.15 -3.78
N MET A 151 17.09 2.43 -4.01
CA MET A 151 17.91 3.53 -3.48
C MET A 151 17.78 3.69 -1.96
N ARG A 152 16.67 3.22 -1.38
CA ARG A 152 16.37 3.37 0.05
C ARG A 152 16.35 4.83 0.53
N ILE A 153 15.86 5.74 -0.31
CA ILE A 153 15.73 7.17 0.02
C ILE A 153 14.28 7.54 0.33
N GLY A 154 14.11 8.14 1.50
CA GLY A 154 12.93 8.90 1.90
C GLY A 154 13.35 10.14 2.68
N TRP A 155 12.42 11.07 2.86
CA TRP A 155 12.66 12.31 3.60
C TRP A 155 11.44 12.68 4.44
N ALA A 156 11.69 13.50 5.45
CA ALA A 156 10.66 14.10 6.28
C ALA A 156 10.73 15.62 6.17
N ILE A 157 9.57 16.27 6.08
CA ILE A 157 9.41 17.71 6.29
C ILE A 157 8.83 17.87 7.68
N VAL A 158 9.58 18.52 8.58
CA VAL A 158 9.26 18.60 10.01
C VAL A 158 9.28 20.06 10.43
N LYS A 159 8.15 20.57 10.95
CA LYS A 159 8.06 21.96 11.43
C LYS A 159 8.71 22.13 12.80
N ASP A 160 8.52 21.17 13.70
CA ASP A 160 9.10 21.21 15.04
C ASP A 160 10.60 20.86 14.99
N LYS A 161 11.42 21.83 15.41
CA LYS A 161 12.89 21.71 15.42
C LYS A 161 13.39 20.63 16.39
N GLU A 162 12.76 20.45 17.54
CA GLU A 162 13.18 19.44 18.52
C GLU A 162 12.81 18.03 18.06
N VAL A 163 11.67 17.88 17.40
CA VAL A 163 11.32 16.62 16.72
C VAL A 163 12.33 16.32 15.61
N ALA A 164 12.67 17.30 14.77
CA ALA A 164 13.66 17.13 13.70
C ALA A 164 15.05 16.71 14.24
N LYS A 165 15.51 17.32 15.33
CA LYS A 165 16.77 16.95 16.01
C LYS A 165 16.74 15.52 16.53
N LYS A 166 15.64 15.10 17.19
CA LYS A 166 15.47 13.72 17.68
C LYS A 166 15.51 12.71 16.54
N MET A 167 14.84 13.00 15.42
CA MET A 167 14.89 12.17 14.21
C MET A 167 16.30 12.08 13.63
N ALA A 168 17.01 13.20 13.51
CA ALA A 168 18.39 13.22 13.01
C ALA A 168 19.33 12.42 13.93
N LYS A 169 19.21 12.60 15.25
CA LYS A 169 20.00 11.86 16.24
C LYS A 169 19.74 10.36 16.16
N TYR A 170 18.49 9.97 15.95
CA TYR A 170 18.14 8.57 15.76
C TYR A 170 18.83 7.95 14.52
N ILE A 171 18.80 8.65 13.39
CA ILE A 171 19.46 8.19 12.15
C ILE A 171 20.97 8.06 12.33
N GLU A 172 21.59 9.02 13.03
CA GLU A 172 23.00 8.96 13.38
C GLU A 172 23.34 7.72 14.22
N LEU A 173 22.57 7.46 15.28
CA LEU A 173 22.80 6.34 16.19
C LEU A 173 22.49 4.96 15.55
N ASN A 174 21.56 4.90 14.60
CA ASN A 174 21.12 3.64 14.01
C ASN A 174 21.99 3.21 12.82
N THR A 175 22.22 4.13 11.87
CA THR A 175 22.85 3.81 10.58
C THR A 175 24.01 4.73 10.22
N PHE A 176 24.44 5.62 11.13
CA PHE A 176 25.45 6.64 10.86
C PHE A 176 25.11 7.50 9.64
N GLY A 177 23.82 7.77 9.44
CA GLY A 177 23.33 8.49 8.27
C GLY A 177 22.78 7.59 7.16
N VAL A 178 22.75 8.13 5.94
CA VAL A 178 22.20 7.49 4.74
C VAL A 178 23.30 7.45 3.67
N SER A 179 23.36 6.39 2.86
CA SER A 179 24.34 6.25 1.78
C SER A 179 24.46 7.50 0.90
N ARG A 180 25.67 8.01 0.74
CA ARG A 180 25.97 9.18 -0.12
C ARG A 180 25.70 8.88 -1.59
N ASP A 181 25.98 7.67 -2.05
CA ASP A 181 25.69 7.25 -3.42
C ASP A 181 24.18 7.26 -3.70
N SER A 182 23.39 6.75 -2.75
CA SER A 182 21.93 6.80 -2.84
C SER A 182 21.42 8.23 -2.88
N GLN A 183 21.96 9.13 -2.03
CA GLN A 183 21.61 10.55 -2.02
C GLN A 183 21.93 11.22 -3.37
N LEU A 184 23.15 11.02 -3.89
CA LEU A 184 23.60 11.61 -5.16
C LEU A 184 22.75 11.11 -6.33
N ARG A 185 22.47 9.81 -6.39
CA ARG A 185 21.67 9.23 -7.46
C ARG A 185 20.21 9.69 -7.36
N ALA A 186 19.63 9.75 -6.16
CA ALA A 186 18.27 10.29 -5.96
C ALA A 186 18.17 11.77 -6.37
N ALA A 187 19.15 12.60 -6.00
CA ALA A 187 19.19 14.00 -6.38
C ALA A 187 19.24 14.18 -7.91
N LYS A 188 20.04 13.37 -8.62
CA LYS A 188 20.09 13.39 -10.09
C LYS A 188 18.75 13.00 -10.72
N VAL A 189 18.12 11.93 -10.24
CA VAL A 189 16.82 11.47 -10.75
C VAL A 189 15.74 12.54 -10.50
N LEU A 190 15.64 13.06 -9.28
CA LEU A 190 14.66 14.08 -8.94
C LEU A 190 14.88 15.39 -9.72
N LYS A 191 16.14 15.74 -10.03
CA LYS A 191 16.46 16.87 -10.90
C LYS A 191 15.91 16.69 -12.31
N VAL A 192 16.03 15.49 -12.88
CA VAL A 192 15.46 15.18 -14.21
C VAL A 192 13.93 15.22 -14.18
N VAL A 193 13.31 14.62 -13.15
CA VAL A 193 11.85 14.68 -12.96
C VAL A 193 11.38 16.13 -12.85
N SER A 194 12.04 16.95 -12.03
CA SER A 194 11.71 18.37 -11.87
C SER A 194 11.83 19.13 -13.19
N LYS A 195 12.90 18.92 -13.96
CA LYS A 195 13.09 19.53 -15.28
C LYS A 195 11.97 19.18 -16.25
N SER A 196 11.55 17.91 -16.27
CA SER A 196 10.43 17.46 -17.11
C SER A 196 9.09 18.14 -16.79
N CYS A 197 8.97 18.78 -15.63
CA CYS A 197 7.76 19.51 -15.22
C CYS A 197 7.84 21.01 -15.54
N THR A 198 9.04 21.58 -15.66
CA THR A 198 9.26 23.03 -15.78
C THR A 198 9.73 23.47 -17.16
N GLU A 199 10.40 22.58 -17.89
CA GLU A 199 10.95 22.88 -19.22
C GLU A 199 9.90 22.48 -20.28
N PRO A 200 9.60 23.36 -21.26
CA PRO A 200 8.72 23.01 -22.36
C PRO A 200 9.26 21.80 -23.11
N SER A 201 8.39 20.86 -23.46
CA SER A 201 8.75 19.71 -24.26
C SER A 201 9.34 20.19 -25.61
N SER A 202 10.53 19.71 -25.97
CA SER A 202 11.18 20.03 -27.25
C SER A 202 10.42 19.49 -28.45
N SER A 203 9.55 18.51 -28.21
CA SER A 203 8.61 17.95 -29.18
C SER A 203 7.19 17.93 -28.60
N SER A 204 6.17 17.85 -29.44
CA SER A 204 4.79 17.62 -29.02
C SER A 204 4.53 16.22 -28.46
N GLU A 205 5.53 15.33 -28.50
CA GLU A 205 5.44 13.93 -28.07
C GLU A 205 6.09 13.68 -26.70
N ASP A 206 6.93 14.60 -26.21
CA ASP A 206 7.60 14.45 -24.91
C ASP A 206 6.66 14.86 -23.76
N GLU A 207 5.90 13.91 -23.24
CA GLU A 207 5.10 14.12 -22.03
C GLU A 207 5.96 14.20 -20.76
N SER A 208 5.52 15.00 -19.78
CA SER A 208 6.22 15.09 -18.48
C SER A 208 6.20 13.74 -17.74
N PHE A 209 7.15 13.55 -16.82
CA PHE A 209 7.22 12.30 -16.04
C PHE A 209 5.90 11.93 -15.36
N PHE A 210 5.20 12.92 -14.80
CA PHE A 210 3.94 12.70 -14.09
C PHE A 210 2.76 12.49 -15.04
N GLU A 211 2.77 13.11 -16.21
CA GLU A 211 1.76 12.88 -17.26
C GLU A 211 1.86 11.44 -17.78
N PHE A 212 3.07 10.99 -18.17
CA PHE A 212 3.36 9.60 -18.54
C PHE A 212 2.90 8.63 -17.46
N SER A 213 3.31 8.89 -16.22
CA SER A 213 3.01 7.98 -15.11
C SER A 213 1.52 7.89 -14.81
N HIS A 214 0.80 9.02 -14.89
CA HIS A 214 -0.64 9.07 -14.74
C HIS A 214 -1.34 8.27 -15.85
N HIS A 215 -0.96 8.48 -17.11
CA HIS A 215 -1.53 7.76 -18.25
C HIS A 215 -1.36 6.24 -18.09
N GLN A 216 -0.15 5.79 -17.75
CA GLN A 216 0.12 4.36 -17.56
C GLN A 216 -0.74 3.74 -16.45
N LEU A 217 -0.94 4.43 -15.33
CA LEU A 217 -1.80 3.95 -14.26
C LEU A 217 -3.28 3.99 -14.64
N ALA A 218 -3.74 5.06 -15.31
CA ALA A 218 -5.11 5.17 -15.79
C ALA A 218 -5.46 4.03 -16.76
N THR A 219 -4.56 3.65 -17.67
CA THR A 219 -4.74 2.51 -18.57
C THR A 219 -4.86 1.20 -17.79
N ARG A 220 -3.97 0.95 -16.82
CA ARG A 220 -4.03 -0.28 -16.00
C ARG A 220 -5.32 -0.37 -15.20
N TRP A 221 -5.75 0.72 -14.59
CA TRP A 221 -7.00 0.77 -13.83
C TRP A 221 -8.25 0.62 -14.71
N LYS A 222 -8.25 1.20 -15.92
CA LYS A 222 -9.33 0.98 -16.89
C LYS A 222 -9.48 -0.50 -17.24
N LEU A 223 -8.37 -1.17 -17.56
CA LEU A 223 -8.36 -2.60 -17.88
C LEU A 223 -8.83 -3.45 -16.68
N LEU A 224 -8.36 -3.15 -15.47
CA LEU A 224 -8.76 -3.86 -14.27
C LEU A 224 -10.27 -3.72 -14.00
N ARG A 225 -10.80 -2.49 -14.07
CA ARG A 225 -12.23 -2.23 -13.84
C ARG A 225 -13.11 -2.98 -14.85
N LEU A 226 -12.73 -2.99 -16.13
CA LEU A 226 -13.43 -3.76 -17.16
C LEU A 226 -13.44 -5.27 -16.84
N ALA A 227 -12.31 -5.82 -16.40
CA ALA A 227 -12.22 -7.24 -16.05
C ALA A 227 -13.06 -7.58 -14.81
N VAL A 228 -13.03 -6.72 -13.77
CA VAL A 228 -13.85 -6.88 -12.56
C VAL A 228 -15.34 -6.80 -12.89
N GLN A 229 -15.76 -5.80 -13.65
CA GLN A 229 -17.15 -5.62 -14.08
C GLN A 229 -17.66 -6.84 -14.86
N LYS A 230 -16.85 -7.35 -15.80
CA LYS A 230 -17.21 -8.54 -16.59
C LYS A 230 -17.32 -9.81 -15.74
N SER A 231 -16.47 -9.94 -14.72
CA SER A 231 -16.47 -11.13 -13.86
C SER A 231 -17.71 -11.23 -12.95
N GLY A 232 -18.21 -10.09 -12.45
CA GLY A 232 -19.26 -10.05 -11.42
C GLY A 232 -18.89 -10.67 -10.06
N GLN A 233 -17.64 -11.14 -9.88
CA GLN A 233 -17.21 -11.89 -8.70
C GLN A 233 -16.36 -11.08 -7.72
N PHE A 234 -15.95 -9.89 -8.14
CA PHE A 234 -15.12 -8.99 -7.35
C PHE A 234 -15.72 -7.59 -7.32
N SER A 235 -15.33 -6.81 -6.32
CA SER A 235 -15.59 -5.38 -6.25
C SER A 235 -14.30 -4.61 -5.98
N LEU A 236 -14.30 -3.34 -6.42
CA LEU A 236 -13.21 -2.38 -6.27
C LEU A 236 -13.74 -1.10 -5.63
N PRO A 237 -12.87 -0.28 -5.02
CA PRO A 237 -13.27 1.04 -4.55
C PRO A 237 -13.65 1.93 -5.73
N GLU A 238 -14.74 2.66 -5.57
CA GLU A 238 -15.13 3.71 -6.50
C GLU A 238 -14.58 5.06 -6.03
N PHE A 239 -14.11 5.86 -6.97
CA PHE A 239 -13.59 7.19 -6.70
C PHE A 239 -14.33 8.22 -7.54
N SER A 240 -14.67 9.33 -6.90
CA SER A 240 -15.19 10.51 -7.58
C SER A 240 -14.06 11.26 -8.30
N PRO A 241 -14.32 11.84 -9.49
CA PRO A 241 -13.39 12.75 -10.13
C PRO A 241 -13.06 13.93 -9.21
N GLN A 242 -11.81 14.39 -9.25
CA GLN A 242 -11.33 15.53 -8.47
C GLN A 242 -10.42 16.41 -9.33
N ASN A 243 -10.53 17.73 -9.16
CA ASN A 243 -9.70 18.70 -9.87
C ASN A 243 -8.26 18.67 -9.34
N CYS A 244 -7.29 18.51 -10.25
CA CYS A 244 -5.87 18.52 -9.93
C CYS A 244 -5.24 19.83 -10.39
N THR A 245 -4.74 20.62 -9.45
CA THR A 245 -4.04 21.88 -9.73
C THR A 245 -2.70 21.65 -10.42
N PHE A 246 -2.04 20.52 -10.17
CA PHE A 246 -0.74 20.19 -10.77
C PHE A 246 -0.85 19.84 -12.26
N LEU A 247 -1.82 18.98 -12.63
CA LEU A 247 -2.03 18.58 -14.04
C LEU A 247 -3.03 19.49 -14.78
N GLY A 248 -3.65 20.45 -14.09
CA GLY A 248 -4.60 21.40 -14.67
C GLY A 248 -5.88 20.75 -15.20
N ARG A 249 -6.27 19.58 -14.70
CA ARG A 249 -7.48 18.85 -15.15
C ARG A 249 -8.10 18.01 -14.05
N GLU A 250 -9.35 17.63 -14.27
CA GLU A 250 -10.08 16.69 -13.42
C GLU A 250 -9.80 15.25 -13.82
N PHE A 251 -9.57 14.38 -12.84
CA PHE A 251 -9.50 12.93 -13.05
C PHE A 251 -9.90 12.16 -11.79
N LYS A 252 -10.29 10.88 -11.96
CA LYS A 252 -10.49 9.96 -10.84
C LYS A 252 -9.13 9.48 -10.31
N PRO A 253 -8.91 9.41 -8.99
CA PRO A 253 -7.74 8.76 -8.40
C PRO A 253 -7.40 7.41 -9.05
N GLN A 254 -6.10 7.17 -9.26
CA GLN A 254 -5.55 5.93 -9.80
C GLN A 254 -4.51 5.37 -8.81
N PRO A 255 -4.93 4.82 -7.65
CA PRO A 255 -4.02 4.44 -6.59
C PRO A 255 -2.94 3.43 -7.01
N ALA A 256 -1.83 3.40 -6.27
CA ALA A 256 -0.74 2.45 -6.50
C ALA A 256 -1.15 0.97 -6.30
N PHE A 257 -2.25 0.74 -5.59
CA PHE A 257 -2.77 -0.60 -5.32
C PHE A 257 -4.27 -0.67 -5.62
N ALA A 258 -4.69 -1.82 -6.15
CA ALA A 258 -6.09 -2.20 -6.19
C ALA A 258 -6.46 -2.92 -4.90
N TRP A 259 -7.49 -2.40 -4.23
CA TRP A 259 -8.06 -2.99 -3.03
C TRP A 259 -9.28 -3.84 -3.40
N LEU A 260 -9.02 -5.06 -3.83
CA LEU A 260 -10.02 -5.96 -4.40
C LEU A 260 -10.72 -6.74 -3.27
N LYS A 261 -12.04 -6.86 -3.37
CA LYS A 261 -12.85 -7.74 -2.51
C LYS A 261 -13.44 -8.87 -3.35
N CYS A 262 -13.32 -10.10 -2.86
CA CYS A 262 -14.03 -11.24 -3.41
C CYS A 262 -15.48 -11.24 -2.90
N GLU A 263 -16.47 -11.10 -3.79
CA GLU A 263 -17.89 -11.07 -3.43
C GLU A 263 -18.53 -12.46 -3.44
N HIS A 264 -17.92 -13.43 -4.12
CA HIS A 264 -18.47 -14.78 -4.20
C HIS A 264 -18.57 -15.42 -2.80
N GLN A 265 -19.79 -15.85 -2.44
CA GLN A 265 -20.09 -16.46 -1.13
C GLN A 265 -19.17 -17.64 -0.77
N LYS A 266 -18.83 -18.50 -1.73
CA LYS A 266 -17.95 -19.66 -1.53
C LYS A 266 -16.47 -19.30 -1.27
N VAL A 267 -16.05 -18.07 -1.60
CA VAL A 267 -14.65 -17.64 -1.47
C VAL A 267 -14.46 -16.91 -0.15
N ASN A 268 -14.17 -17.61 0.94
CA ASN A 268 -13.96 -16.99 2.26
C ASN A 268 -12.56 -16.39 2.47
N ASP A 269 -11.58 -16.90 1.71
CA ASP A 269 -10.22 -16.37 1.69
C ASP A 269 -9.81 -16.03 0.25
N CYS A 270 -9.83 -14.73 -0.04
CA CYS A 270 -9.55 -14.17 -1.35
C CYS A 270 -8.05 -14.30 -1.71
N GLU A 271 -7.15 -14.28 -0.72
CA GLU A 271 -5.71 -14.48 -0.97
C GLU A 271 -5.44 -15.93 -1.40
N SER A 272 -6.01 -16.90 -0.69
CA SER A 272 -5.87 -18.33 -1.03
C SER A 272 -6.52 -18.66 -2.38
N PHE A 273 -7.68 -18.08 -2.67
CA PHE A 273 -8.36 -18.24 -3.96
C PHE A 273 -7.54 -17.67 -5.13
N LEU A 274 -7.01 -16.45 -5.02
CA LEU A 274 -6.18 -15.89 -6.09
C LEU A 274 -4.85 -16.63 -6.23
N ARG A 275 -4.28 -17.12 -5.13
CA ARG A 275 -3.07 -17.94 -5.14
C ARG A 275 -3.26 -19.26 -5.88
N SER A 276 -4.43 -19.91 -5.76
CA SER A 276 -4.73 -21.14 -6.53
C SER A 276 -4.83 -20.88 -8.04
N LYS A 277 -5.00 -19.61 -8.44
CA LYS A 277 -4.95 -19.12 -9.81
C LYS A 277 -3.61 -18.45 -10.17
N ASN A 278 -2.54 -18.70 -9.38
CA ASN A 278 -1.19 -18.16 -9.57
C ASN A 278 -1.07 -16.62 -9.45
N ILE A 279 -2.03 -15.95 -8.81
CA ILE A 279 -2.00 -14.51 -8.57
C ILE A 279 -1.57 -14.27 -7.11
N LEU A 280 -0.37 -13.72 -6.93
CA LEU A 280 0.15 -13.37 -5.61
C LEU A 280 -0.36 -12.00 -5.16
N THR A 281 -0.98 -11.96 -3.99
CA THR A 281 -1.56 -10.74 -3.40
C THR A 281 -1.11 -10.58 -1.95
N ARG A 282 -1.64 -9.57 -1.25
CA ARG A 282 -1.52 -9.43 0.20
C ARG A 282 -2.89 -9.50 0.85
N SER A 283 -3.09 -10.46 1.74
CA SER A 283 -4.34 -10.63 2.50
C SER A 283 -4.75 -9.38 3.25
N GLY A 284 -6.04 -9.07 3.23
CA GLY A 284 -6.61 -7.93 3.94
C GLY A 284 -6.53 -8.02 5.45
N LYS A 285 -6.32 -9.22 6.01
CA LYS A 285 -6.02 -9.40 7.44
C LYS A 285 -4.81 -8.58 7.89
N GLN A 286 -3.81 -8.42 7.02
CA GLN A 286 -2.60 -7.64 7.31
C GLN A 286 -2.88 -6.12 7.42
N PHE A 287 -4.05 -5.67 6.96
CA PHE A 287 -4.47 -4.28 6.94
C PHE A 287 -5.64 -4.00 7.88
N GLY A 288 -6.01 -4.97 8.75
CA GLY A 288 -7.15 -4.83 9.65
C GLY A 288 -8.51 -4.99 8.97
N PHE A 289 -8.57 -5.76 7.87
CA PHE A 289 -9.81 -6.13 7.16
C PHE A 289 -10.01 -7.65 7.16
N SER A 290 -11.18 -8.11 6.69
CA SER A 290 -11.46 -9.53 6.55
C SER A 290 -10.61 -10.20 5.45
N SER A 291 -10.58 -11.53 5.43
CA SER A 291 -9.92 -12.33 4.38
C SER A 291 -10.57 -12.24 3.02
N LYS A 292 -11.74 -11.60 2.90
CA LYS A 292 -12.38 -11.32 1.62
C LYS A 292 -11.63 -10.25 0.82
N TYR A 293 -10.75 -9.50 1.47
CA TYR A 293 -9.98 -8.43 0.85
C TYR A 293 -8.56 -8.83 0.50
N VAL A 294 -8.04 -8.28 -0.58
CA VAL A 294 -6.64 -8.38 -0.98
C VAL A 294 -6.12 -7.08 -1.58
N ARG A 295 -4.83 -6.82 -1.36
CA ARG A 295 -4.11 -5.72 -2.02
C ARG A 295 -3.31 -6.25 -3.21
N ILE A 296 -3.54 -5.68 -4.39
CA ILE A 296 -2.84 -5.99 -5.65
C ILE A 296 -2.05 -4.75 -6.11
N SER A 297 -0.80 -4.92 -6.54
CA SER A 297 0.09 -3.81 -6.90
C SER A 297 -0.09 -3.34 -8.34
N MET A 298 -0.62 -2.13 -8.55
CA MET A 298 -0.84 -1.55 -9.89
C MET A 298 0.42 -0.93 -10.49
N ILE A 299 1.50 -0.80 -9.72
CA ILE A 299 2.76 -0.15 -10.12
C ILE A 299 3.83 -1.11 -10.65
N ILE A 300 3.74 -2.39 -10.30
CA ILE A 300 4.59 -3.43 -10.91
C ILE A 300 4.02 -3.70 -12.30
N ALA A 301 4.87 -4.08 -13.27
CA ALA A 301 4.39 -4.50 -14.59
C ALA A 301 3.40 -5.66 -14.39
N ILE A 302 2.11 -5.34 -14.41
CA ILE A 302 1.04 -6.31 -14.55
C ILE A 302 0.61 -6.21 -16.00
N THR A 303 0.89 -7.24 -16.80
CA THR A 303 0.18 -7.40 -18.06
C THR A 303 -1.22 -7.93 -17.71
N ILE A 304 -2.23 -7.05 -17.77
CA ILE A 304 -3.63 -7.47 -17.74
C ILE A 304 -3.99 -7.81 -19.18
N VAL A 305 -4.13 -9.09 -19.48
CA VAL A 305 -4.51 -9.56 -20.82
C VAL A 305 -6.01 -9.84 -20.82
N PRO A 306 -6.82 -9.10 -21.60
CA PRO A 306 -8.20 -9.51 -21.89
C PRO A 306 -8.16 -10.82 -22.68
N ILE A 307 -8.79 -11.86 -22.16
CA ILE A 307 -8.66 -13.21 -22.73
C ILE A 307 -9.37 -13.38 -24.07
N ASP A 308 -10.35 -12.53 -24.35
CA ASP A 308 -11.22 -12.71 -25.51
C ASP A 308 -10.56 -12.38 -26.85
N ASP A 309 -9.46 -11.61 -26.90
CA ASP A 309 -9.05 -11.02 -28.19
C ASP A 309 -7.66 -11.46 -28.70
N GLN A 310 -6.79 -12.06 -27.87
CA GLN A 310 -5.39 -12.26 -28.28
C GLN A 310 -4.71 -13.52 -27.73
N LEU A 311 -5.45 -14.55 -27.30
CA LEU A 311 -4.85 -15.79 -26.77
C LEU A 311 -3.80 -16.43 -27.73
N PRO A 312 -4.04 -16.53 -29.05
CA PRO A 312 -3.06 -17.12 -29.97
C PRO A 312 -1.83 -16.23 -30.22
N LYS A 313 -2.02 -14.91 -30.29
CA LYS A 313 -0.93 -13.94 -30.53
C LYS A 313 -0.04 -13.76 -29.30
N ILE A 314 -0.60 -13.85 -28.09
CA ILE A 314 0.15 -13.71 -26.83
C ILE A 314 0.93 -14.98 -26.50
N GLN A 315 0.37 -16.17 -26.75
CA GLN A 315 1.11 -17.43 -26.67
C GLN A 315 2.29 -17.47 -27.66
N CYS A 316 2.14 -16.87 -28.84
CA CYS A 316 3.20 -16.74 -29.83
C CYS A 316 4.32 -15.76 -29.39
N LEU A 317 3.97 -14.64 -28.75
CA LEU A 317 4.94 -13.65 -28.25
C LEU A 317 5.69 -14.12 -27.00
N ALA A 318 5.01 -14.83 -26.08
CA ALA A 318 5.62 -15.41 -24.89
C ALA A 318 6.63 -16.53 -25.20
N LYS A 319 6.43 -17.27 -26.30
CA LYS A 319 7.40 -18.27 -26.78
C LYS A 319 8.64 -17.63 -27.44
N LYS A 320 8.53 -16.43 -28.01
CA LYS A 320 9.62 -15.76 -28.75
C LYS A 320 10.55 -14.92 -27.89
N LYS A 321 10.14 -14.54 -26.69
CA LYS A 321 10.95 -13.76 -25.76
C LYS A 321 10.77 -14.40 -24.39
N ASN A 322 11.85 -14.81 -23.71
CA ASN A 322 11.84 -15.35 -22.35
C ASN A 322 11.28 -14.34 -21.32
N TRP A 323 9.97 -14.08 -21.30
CA TRP A 323 9.32 -13.23 -20.31
C TRP A 323 8.93 -14.07 -19.10
N VAL A 324 9.38 -13.64 -17.91
CA VAL A 324 9.05 -14.28 -16.63
C VAL A 324 7.55 -14.08 -16.36
N ALA A 325 6.79 -15.18 -16.36
CA ALA A 325 5.34 -15.24 -16.22
C ALA A 325 4.79 -14.68 -14.89
N SER A 326 5.64 -14.35 -13.91
CA SER A 326 5.25 -13.84 -12.58
C SER A 326 4.61 -12.44 -12.58
N SER A 327 4.51 -11.80 -13.74
CA SER A 327 4.08 -10.41 -13.92
C SER A 327 2.80 -10.26 -14.74
N MET A 328 2.04 -11.33 -14.99
CA MET A 328 0.78 -11.26 -15.74
C MET A 328 -0.39 -11.70 -14.87
N ILE A 329 -1.43 -10.86 -14.81
CA ILE A 329 -2.75 -11.28 -14.30
C ILE A 329 -3.56 -11.65 -15.53
N TYR A 330 -3.73 -12.96 -15.75
CA TYR A 330 -4.67 -13.47 -16.73
C TYR A 330 -6.03 -13.63 -16.04
N LEU A 331 -7.01 -12.81 -16.43
CA LEU A 331 -8.40 -12.96 -15.97
C LEU A 331 -9.19 -13.62 -17.10
N SER A 332 -9.35 -14.95 -17.02
CA SER A 332 -10.17 -15.72 -17.94
C SER A 332 -11.58 -15.81 -17.39
N VAL A 333 -12.59 -15.39 -18.14
CA VAL A 333 -13.98 -15.66 -17.75
C VAL A 333 -14.25 -17.17 -17.74
N ALA A 334 -13.56 -17.95 -18.59
CA ALA A 334 -13.78 -19.38 -18.72
C ALA A 334 -13.19 -20.21 -17.55
N GLU A 335 -12.00 -19.88 -17.04
CA GLU A 335 -11.34 -20.66 -15.97
C GLU A 335 -11.85 -20.35 -14.55
N ILE A 336 -12.68 -19.32 -14.42
CA ILE A 336 -13.38 -18.96 -13.17
C ILE A 336 -14.78 -19.61 -13.14
N GLY A 337 -15.35 -19.97 -14.30
CA GLY A 337 -16.64 -20.67 -14.41
C GLY A 337 -16.55 -22.20 -14.30
N SER A 338 -15.41 -22.83 -14.60
CA SER A 338 -15.29 -24.29 -14.71
C SER A 338 -14.68 -25.01 -13.50
N GLY A 339 -14.40 -24.31 -12.40
CA GLY A 339 -13.74 -24.88 -11.22
C GLY A 339 -14.64 -25.43 -10.12
N VAL A 340 -15.94 -25.57 -10.36
CA VAL A 340 -16.88 -26.18 -9.40
C VAL A 340 -17.48 -27.42 -10.04
N GLU A 341 -16.71 -28.51 -10.07
CA GLU A 341 -17.33 -29.83 -10.25
C GLU A 341 -18.13 -30.14 -8.98
N VAL A 342 -19.43 -30.26 -9.18
CA VAL A 342 -20.38 -30.83 -8.24
C VAL A 342 -20.04 -32.32 -8.16
N GLY A 343 -19.58 -32.77 -7.00
CA GLY A 343 -19.52 -34.20 -6.70
C GLY A 343 -20.94 -34.71 -6.51
N ASP A 344 -21.62 -35.06 -7.60
CA ASP A 344 -22.83 -35.86 -7.54
C ASP A 344 -22.47 -37.24 -7.01
N SER A 345 -22.94 -37.52 -5.79
CA SER A 345 -22.90 -38.86 -5.22
C SER A 345 -24.19 -39.56 -5.65
N GLU A 346 -24.13 -40.29 -6.76
CA GLU A 346 -25.09 -41.33 -7.07
C GLU A 346 -24.99 -42.47 -6.05
N ALA A 347 -26.07 -42.72 -5.34
CA ALA A 347 -26.45 -44.01 -4.77
C ALA A 347 -27.99 -43.93 -4.65
N GLY A 348 -28.81 -44.66 -5.40
CA GLY A 348 -28.68 -46.01 -5.92
C GLY A 348 -29.96 -46.73 -5.46
N GLU A 349 -30.97 -46.76 -6.32
CA GLU A 349 -32.14 -47.63 -6.13
C GLU A 349 -31.71 -49.08 -6.38
N GLY A 350 -32.07 -49.94 -5.42
CA GLY A 350 -31.94 -51.39 -5.45
C GLY A 350 -32.68 -51.99 -4.27
#